data_AF-A0A7W8D7I2-F1
#
_entry.id   AF-A0A7W8D7I2-F1
#
_cell.length_a   1.000
_cell.length_b   1.000
_cell.length_c   1.000
_cell.angle_alpha   90.00
_cell.angle_beta   90.00
_cell.angle_gamma   90.00
#
_symmetry.space_group_name_H-M   'P 1'
#
loop_
_entity.id
_entity.type
_entity.pdbx_description
1 polymer ?
#
loop_
_entity_poly.entity_id
_entity_poly.type
_entity_poly.pdbx_seq_one_letter_code
_entity_poly.pdbx_strand_id
1 'polypeptide(L)'
;MRPIALTVAIAAALALSACNKPETPAENRQDVQEARQEGAKDVAEARQDAAQDVAAAQQDVQDAVADNDPDDVVDQQADVVDQRANSNYDVAMAEADAAHKVAKEKCDVLTGDPKDACQKAADDAYDAAKMQAERVKDAGEAAADAMDDNR
;
A
#
# COMPACT_ATOMS: atom_id res chain seq x y z
N MET A 1 49.54 32.57 0.59
CA MET A 1 49.86 32.62 2.03
C MET A 1 49.42 31.29 2.63
N ARG A 2 50.30 30.68 3.43
CA ARG A 2 50.30 29.27 3.86
C ARG A 2 49.30 28.95 4.99
N PRO A 3 49.03 27.65 5.26
CA PRO A 3 47.75 27.07 5.68
C PRO A 3 47.74 26.59 7.14
N ILE A 4 46.62 26.05 7.63
CA ILE A 4 46.62 25.20 8.83
C ILE A 4 45.99 23.85 8.50
N ALA A 5 46.87 22.87 8.43
CA ALA A 5 46.58 21.44 8.50
C ALA A 5 46.26 21.06 9.96
N LEU A 6 45.28 20.18 10.16
CA LEU A 6 45.27 19.32 11.34
C LEU A 6 44.78 17.93 10.92
N THR A 7 45.76 17.08 10.63
CA THR A 7 45.62 15.63 10.57
C THR A 7 45.25 15.09 11.95
N VAL A 8 44.13 14.39 12.06
CA VAL A 8 43.91 13.40 13.12
C VAL A 8 43.50 12.10 12.43
N ALA A 9 44.49 11.24 12.24
CA ALA A 9 44.29 9.84 11.93
C ALA A 9 43.87 9.14 13.23
N ILE A 10 42.67 8.58 13.26
CA ILE A 10 42.31 7.52 14.21
C ILE A 10 41.85 6.34 13.39
N ALA A 11 42.78 5.41 13.20
CA ALA A 11 42.47 4.05 12.83
C ALA A 11 41.80 3.37 14.04
N ALA A 12 40.53 3.03 13.91
CA ALA A 12 39.86 2.08 14.79
C ALA A 12 39.24 1.00 13.91
N ALA A 13 40.03 -0.05 13.67
CA ALA A 13 39.53 -1.31 13.13
C ALA A 13 38.60 -1.92 14.17
N LEU A 14 37.29 -1.81 13.94
CA LEU A 14 36.29 -2.61 14.64
C LEU A 14 35.78 -3.68 13.67
N ALA A 15 36.54 -4.77 13.60
CA ALA A 15 36.01 -6.05 13.18
C ALA A 15 35.06 -6.53 14.29
N LEU A 16 33.77 -6.28 14.14
CA LEU A 16 32.74 -6.89 14.98
C LEU A 16 32.05 -7.98 14.18
N SER A 17 32.41 -9.20 14.57
CA SER A 17 31.84 -10.48 14.20
C SER A 17 30.32 -10.44 14.04
N ALA A 18 29.87 -10.81 12.85
CA ALA A 18 28.50 -11.22 12.57
C ALA A 18 28.19 -12.55 13.27
N CYS A 19 27.57 -12.50 14.44
CA CYS A 19 26.83 -13.63 15.02
C CYS A 19 25.56 -13.08 15.68
N ASN A 20 24.43 -13.23 14.99
CA ASN A 20 23.08 -13.28 15.56
C ASN A 20 22.72 -12.17 16.58
N LYS A 21 23.00 -10.90 16.25
CA LYS A 21 22.66 -9.76 17.09
C LYS A 21 21.29 -9.21 16.65
N PRO A 22 20.29 -9.10 17.55
CA PRO A 22 19.06 -8.39 17.23
C PRO A 22 19.37 -6.94 16.86
N GLU A 23 18.57 -6.36 15.97
CA GLU A 23 18.72 -4.97 15.53
C GLU A 23 18.83 -4.03 16.73
N THR A 24 19.66 -3.00 16.58
CA THR A 24 19.70 -1.96 17.60
C THR A 24 18.42 -1.14 17.54
N PRO A 25 17.98 -0.51 18.65
CA PRO A 25 16.84 0.41 18.63
C PRO A 25 17.04 1.62 17.70
N ALA A 26 18.26 1.90 17.22
CA ALA A 26 18.52 2.97 16.27
C ALA A 26 18.25 2.51 14.83
N GLU A 27 18.74 1.32 14.44
CA GLU A 27 18.47 0.70 13.15
C GLU A 27 16.97 0.46 12.96
N ASN A 28 16.32 -0.20 13.92
CA ASN A 28 14.89 -0.47 13.85
C ASN A 28 14.03 0.80 13.69
N ARG A 29 14.44 1.93 14.31
CA ARG A 29 13.73 3.21 14.14
C ARG A 29 13.87 3.75 12.72
N GLN A 30 15.02 3.55 12.10
CA GLN A 30 15.27 3.89 10.70
C GLN A 30 14.43 3.01 9.78
N ASP A 31 14.42 1.69 9.99
CA ASP A 31 13.64 0.75 9.17
C ASP A 31 12.14 1.04 9.26
N VAL A 32 11.63 1.35 10.46
CA VAL A 32 10.25 1.81 10.65
C VAL A 32 9.98 3.14 9.92
N GLN A 33 10.94 4.06 9.83
CA GLN A 33 10.74 5.29 9.04
C GLN A 33 10.75 5.00 7.53
N GLU A 34 11.63 4.13 7.07
CA GLU A 34 11.72 3.74 5.66
C GLU A 34 10.43 3.03 5.21
N ALA A 35 9.96 2.05 5.98
CA ALA A 35 8.69 1.37 5.74
C ALA A 35 7.49 2.34 5.69
N ARG A 36 7.49 3.39 6.52
CA ARG A 36 6.44 4.43 6.47
C ARG A 36 6.53 5.28 5.20
N GLN A 37 7.74 5.63 4.76
CA GLN A 37 7.94 6.44 3.55
C GLN A 37 7.57 5.66 2.30
N GLU A 38 8.01 4.41 2.21
CA GLU A 38 7.67 3.51 1.10
C GLU A 38 6.17 3.24 1.07
N GLY A 39 5.58 2.83 2.20
CA GLY A 39 4.14 2.61 2.27
C GLY A 39 3.31 3.86 1.95
N ALA A 40 3.77 5.06 2.35
CA ALA A 40 3.10 6.30 1.97
C ALA A 40 3.20 6.60 0.47
N LYS A 41 4.31 6.21 -0.17
CA LYS A 41 4.49 6.33 -1.63
C LYS A 41 3.57 5.35 -2.35
N ASP A 42 3.53 4.08 -1.92
CA ASP A 42 2.71 3.04 -2.55
C ASP A 42 1.22 3.37 -2.45
N VAL A 43 0.77 3.87 -1.29
CA VAL A 43 -0.62 4.36 -1.13
C VAL A 43 -0.89 5.58 -2.01
N ALA A 44 0.07 6.48 -2.20
CA ALA A 44 -0.11 7.63 -3.08
C ALA A 44 -0.21 7.22 -4.55
N GLU A 45 0.60 6.24 -4.97
CA GLU A 45 0.57 5.65 -6.32
C GLU A 45 -0.77 4.95 -6.57
N ALA A 46 -1.21 4.06 -5.67
CA ALA A 46 -2.50 3.38 -5.77
C ALA A 46 -3.68 4.37 -5.84
N ARG A 47 -3.63 5.47 -5.07
CA ARG A 47 -4.66 6.53 -5.12
C ARG A 47 -4.63 7.33 -6.43
N GLN A 48 -3.45 7.51 -7.01
CA GLN A 48 -3.31 8.17 -8.30
C GLN A 48 -3.87 7.28 -9.41
N ASP A 49 -3.52 6.00 -9.42
CA ASP A 49 -4.00 5.02 -10.40
C ASP A 49 -5.52 4.86 -10.29
N ALA A 50 -6.05 4.73 -9.07
CA ALA A 50 -7.49 4.74 -8.80
C ALA A 50 -8.20 5.98 -9.36
N ALA A 51 -7.59 7.16 -9.22
CA ALA A 51 -8.16 8.39 -9.76
C ALA A 51 -8.12 8.43 -11.30
N GLN A 52 -7.07 7.88 -11.92
CA GLN A 52 -6.93 7.78 -13.38
C GLN A 52 -7.95 6.81 -13.96
N ASP A 53 -8.09 5.63 -13.37
CA ASP A 53 -9.02 4.59 -13.79
C ASP A 53 -10.46 5.07 -13.74
N VAL A 54 -10.87 5.68 -12.63
CA VAL A 54 -12.23 6.22 -12.49
C VAL A 54 -12.45 7.38 -13.45
N ALA A 55 -11.45 8.22 -13.71
CA ALA A 55 -11.56 9.29 -14.68
C ALA A 55 -11.69 8.76 -16.12
N ALA A 56 -10.96 7.68 -16.46
CA ALA A 56 -11.06 7.02 -17.75
C ALA A 56 -12.46 6.42 -17.95
N ALA A 57 -12.96 5.63 -17.01
CA ALA A 57 -14.31 5.06 -17.09
C ALA A 57 -15.40 6.16 -17.18
N GLN A 58 -15.23 7.29 -16.49
CA GLN A 58 -16.12 8.44 -16.62
C GLN A 58 -16.03 9.15 -17.97
N GLN A 59 -14.88 9.07 -18.63
CA GLN A 59 -14.71 9.59 -19.99
C GLN A 59 -15.44 8.67 -20.99
N ASP A 60 -15.38 7.36 -20.81
CA ASP A 60 -16.08 6.41 -21.68
C ASP A 60 -17.61 6.64 -21.65
N VAL A 61 -18.18 6.94 -20.48
CA VAL A 61 -19.58 7.39 -20.37
C VAL A 61 -19.84 8.66 -21.19
N GLN A 62 -18.94 9.64 -21.18
CA GLN A 62 -19.11 10.89 -21.93
C GLN A 62 -19.04 10.66 -23.44
N ASP A 63 -18.16 9.76 -23.87
CA ASP A 63 -18.02 9.39 -25.28
C ASP A 63 -19.30 8.66 -25.76
N ALA A 64 -19.83 7.71 -24.98
CA ALA A 64 -21.12 7.05 -25.27
C ALA A 64 -22.30 8.05 -25.36
N VAL A 65 -22.33 9.05 -24.46
CA VAL A 65 -23.32 10.14 -24.53
C VAL A 65 -23.16 10.96 -25.81
N ALA A 66 -21.93 11.27 -26.22
CA ALA A 66 -21.65 12.04 -27.42
C ALA A 66 -22.09 11.29 -28.70
N ASP A 67 -21.95 9.97 -28.69
CA ASP A 67 -22.35 9.10 -29.79
C ASP A 67 -23.86 8.86 -29.87
N ASN A 68 -24.63 9.34 -28.88
CA ASN A 68 -26.09 9.15 -28.75
C ASN A 68 -26.49 7.66 -28.69
N ASP A 69 -25.66 6.84 -28.05
CA ASP A 69 -25.94 5.44 -27.81
C ASP A 69 -26.44 5.26 -26.37
N PRO A 70 -27.78 5.26 -26.12
CA PRO A 70 -28.32 5.18 -24.76
C PRO A 70 -28.03 3.83 -24.10
N ASP A 71 -27.73 2.83 -24.91
CA ASP A 71 -27.52 1.45 -24.57
C ASP A 71 -26.08 1.27 -24.03
N ASP A 72 -25.09 1.84 -24.73
CA ASP A 72 -23.69 1.92 -24.27
C ASP A 72 -23.54 2.83 -23.03
N VAL A 73 -24.34 3.90 -22.93
CA VAL A 73 -24.34 4.75 -21.72
C VAL A 73 -24.68 3.97 -20.45
N VAL A 74 -25.55 2.96 -20.52
CA VAL A 74 -25.88 2.10 -19.36
C VAL A 74 -24.72 1.18 -19.02
N ASP A 75 -24.09 0.57 -20.03
CA ASP A 75 -22.93 -0.32 -19.86
C ASP A 75 -21.76 0.43 -19.22
N GLN A 76 -21.38 1.58 -19.79
CA GLN A 76 -20.27 2.38 -19.25
C GLN A 76 -20.55 2.88 -17.82
N GLN A 77 -21.83 3.04 -17.44
CA GLN A 77 -22.18 3.36 -16.05
C GLN A 77 -21.96 2.18 -15.10
N ALA A 78 -22.24 0.95 -15.53
CA ALA A 78 -21.91 -0.25 -14.77
C ALA A 78 -20.38 -0.40 -14.63
N ASP A 79 -19.63 -0.17 -15.71
CA ASP A 79 -18.16 -0.20 -15.71
C ASP A 79 -17.57 0.84 -14.75
N VAL A 80 -18.15 2.04 -14.63
CA VAL A 80 -17.73 3.02 -13.61
C VAL A 80 -17.91 2.48 -12.18
N VAL A 81 -18.97 1.72 -11.92
CA VAL A 81 -19.21 1.13 -10.59
C VAL A 81 -18.21 0.01 -10.32
N ASP A 82 -17.97 -0.86 -11.30
CA ASP A 82 -16.99 -1.95 -11.22
C ASP A 82 -15.57 -1.40 -11.02
N GLN A 83 -15.14 -0.47 -11.87
CA GLN A 83 -13.81 0.12 -11.79
C GLN A 83 -13.60 0.83 -10.45
N ARG A 84 -14.61 1.53 -9.93
CA ARG A 84 -14.53 2.11 -8.58
C ARG A 84 -14.37 1.06 -7.49
N ALA A 85 -15.03 -0.10 -7.60
CA ALA A 85 -14.89 -1.18 -6.63
C ALA A 85 -13.46 -1.73 -6.65
N ASN A 86 -12.92 -1.99 -7.84
CA ASN A 86 -11.54 -2.44 -8.05
C ASN A 86 -10.50 -1.42 -7.55
N SER A 87 -10.62 -0.16 -7.98
CA SER A 87 -9.72 0.91 -7.54
C SER A 87 -9.76 1.16 -6.02
N ASN A 88 -10.94 1.07 -5.39
CA ASN A 88 -11.05 1.18 -3.93
C ASN A 88 -10.39 -0.02 -3.21
N TYR A 89 -10.50 -1.22 -3.78
CA TYR A 89 -9.82 -2.41 -3.30
C TYR A 89 -8.29 -2.24 -3.34
N ASP A 90 -7.74 -1.77 -4.47
CA ASP A 90 -6.30 -1.59 -4.63
C ASP A 90 -5.75 -0.56 -3.64
N VAL A 91 -6.45 0.56 -3.45
CA VAL A 91 -6.07 1.55 -2.42
C VAL A 91 -6.12 0.95 -1.01
N ALA A 92 -7.18 0.19 -0.69
CA ALA A 92 -7.31 -0.44 0.62
C ALA A 92 -6.22 -1.50 0.86
N MET A 93 -5.83 -2.25 -0.17
CA MET A 93 -4.74 -3.22 -0.10
C MET A 93 -3.38 -2.53 0.07
N ALA A 94 -3.10 -1.47 -0.69
CA ALA A 94 -1.88 -0.68 -0.51
C ALA A 94 -1.77 -0.10 0.91
N GLU A 95 -2.89 0.38 1.47
CA GLU A 95 -2.94 0.85 2.86
C GLU A 95 -2.69 -0.28 3.87
N ALA A 96 -3.27 -1.46 3.64
CA ALA A 96 -3.08 -2.64 4.48
C ALA A 96 -1.62 -3.15 4.42
N ASP A 97 -1.03 -3.25 3.23
CA ASP A 97 0.36 -3.64 3.00
C ASP A 97 1.33 -2.66 3.68
N ALA A 98 1.09 -1.36 3.52
CA ALA A 98 1.88 -0.32 4.18
C ALA A 98 1.82 -0.42 5.71
N ALA A 99 0.63 -0.61 6.27
CA ALA A 99 0.45 -0.80 7.71
C ALA A 99 1.11 -2.08 8.22
N HIS A 100 1.00 -3.17 7.46
CA HIS A 100 1.61 -4.47 7.75
C HIS A 100 3.12 -4.39 7.77
N LYS A 101 3.73 -3.78 6.75
CA LYS A 101 5.18 -3.56 6.67
C LYS A 101 5.68 -2.80 7.89
N VAL A 102 5.06 -1.67 8.22
CA VAL A 102 5.41 -0.88 9.41
C VAL A 102 5.23 -1.67 10.71
N ALA A 103 4.20 -2.51 10.81
CA ALA A 103 3.98 -3.35 11.98
C ALA A 103 5.08 -4.42 12.12
N LYS A 104 5.48 -5.05 11.02
CA LYS A 104 6.56 -6.04 11.00
C LYS A 104 7.90 -5.45 11.40
N GLU A 105 8.28 -4.31 10.82
CA GLU A 105 9.52 -3.60 11.21
C GLU A 105 9.52 -3.29 12.72
N LYS A 106 8.38 -2.84 13.29
CA LYS A 106 8.31 -2.60 14.75
C LYS A 106 8.49 -3.85 15.59
N CYS A 107 8.16 -5.03 15.06
CA CYS A 107 8.35 -6.30 15.77
C CYS A 107 9.82 -6.74 15.80
N ASP A 108 10.68 -6.23 14.91
CA ASP A 108 12.05 -6.73 14.74
C ASP A 108 13.01 -6.37 15.88
N VAL A 109 12.66 -5.38 16.70
CA VAL A 109 13.34 -5.08 17.97
C VAL A 109 13.11 -6.14 19.05
N LEU A 110 12.08 -7.00 18.90
CA LEU A 110 11.73 -8.05 19.84
C LEU A 110 12.47 -9.36 19.51
N THR A 111 12.47 -10.30 20.45
CA THR A 111 13.09 -11.63 20.26
C THR A 111 12.28 -12.72 20.95
N GLY A 112 12.27 -13.94 20.40
CA GLY A 112 11.56 -15.09 20.97
C GLY A 112 10.04 -14.93 20.91
N ASP A 113 9.31 -15.57 21.82
CA ASP A 113 7.85 -15.58 21.85
C ASP A 113 7.18 -14.19 21.71
N PRO A 114 7.71 -13.09 22.30
CA PRO A 114 7.17 -11.74 22.07
C PRO A 114 7.24 -11.29 20.60
N LYS A 115 8.29 -11.65 19.86
CA LYS A 115 8.41 -11.33 18.43
C LYS A 115 7.38 -12.11 17.64
N ASP A 116 7.27 -13.40 17.89
CA ASP A 116 6.36 -14.29 17.17
C ASP A 116 4.89 -13.85 17.37
N ALA A 117 4.53 -13.49 18.61
CA ALA A 117 3.21 -12.96 18.92
C ALA A 117 2.94 -11.61 18.24
N CYS A 118 3.97 -10.74 18.14
CA CYS A 118 3.86 -9.46 17.46
C CYS A 118 3.66 -9.63 15.95
N GLN A 119 4.45 -10.50 15.31
CA GLN A 119 4.34 -10.80 13.88
C GLN A 119 2.99 -11.41 13.55
N LYS A 120 2.53 -12.38 14.35
CA LYS A 120 1.20 -12.96 14.18
C LYS A 120 0.10 -11.90 14.28
N ALA A 121 0.19 -10.97 15.23
CA ALA A 121 -0.81 -9.90 15.36
C ALA A 121 -0.80 -8.95 14.15
N ALA A 122 0.37 -8.70 13.54
CA ALA A 122 0.47 -7.93 12.31
C ALA A 122 -0.18 -8.67 11.13
N ASP A 123 0.10 -9.96 10.97
CA ASP A 123 -0.48 -10.81 9.92
C ASP A 123 -2.01 -10.92 10.07
N ASP A 124 -2.50 -11.18 11.29
CA ASP A 124 -3.96 -11.25 11.57
C ASP A 124 -4.67 -9.93 11.22
N ALA A 125 -4.03 -8.79 11.49
CA ALA A 125 -4.58 -7.47 11.17
C ALA A 125 -4.61 -7.22 9.64
N TYR A 126 -3.56 -7.64 8.93
CA TYR A 126 -3.49 -7.58 7.48
C TYR A 126 -4.58 -8.44 6.82
N ASP A 127 -4.72 -9.69 7.25
CA ASP A 127 -5.74 -10.61 6.74
C ASP A 127 -7.16 -10.06 6.99
N ALA A 128 -7.39 -9.47 8.17
CA ALA A 128 -8.67 -8.83 8.47
C ALA A 128 -8.97 -7.63 7.56
N ALA A 129 -7.96 -6.80 7.26
CA ALA A 129 -8.10 -5.67 6.35
C ALA A 129 -8.37 -6.14 4.92
N LYS A 130 -7.63 -7.15 4.45
CA LYS A 130 -7.82 -7.78 3.13
C LYS A 130 -9.23 -8.35 2.98
N MET A 131 -9.69 -9.15 3.94
CA MET A 131 -11.06 -9.69 3.89
C MET A 131 -12.13 -8.60 3.87
N GLN A 132 -11.89 -7.46 4.53
CA GLN A 132 -12.82 -6.33 4.48
C GLN A 132 -12.79 -5.65 3.10
N ALA A 133 -11.61 -5.47 2.52
CA ALA A 133 -11.46 -4.91 1.18
C ALA A 133 -12.14 -5.80 0.13
N GLU A 134 -11.92 -7.12 0.18
CA GLU A 134 -12.57 -8.11 -0.71
C GLU A 134 -14.09 -8.02 -0.61
N ARG A 135 -14.67 -7.99 0.61
CA ARG A 135 -16.13 -7.85 0.76
C ARG A 135 -16.70 -6.58 0.16
N VAL A 136 -15.96 -5.46 0.25
CA VAL A 136 -16.40 -4.18 -0.33
C VAL A 136 -16.30 -4.23 -1.85
N LYS A 137 -15.23 -4.84 -2.37
CA LYS A 137 -15.05 -5.09 -3.80
C LYS A 137 -16.19 -5.94 -4.36
N ASP A 138 -16.42 -7.12 -3.80
CA ASP A 138 -17.46 -8.06 -4.22
C ASP A 138 -18.86 -7.40 -4.22
N ALA A 139 -19.14 -6.56 -3.22
CA ALA A 139 -20.40 -5.83 -3.13
C ALA A 139 -20.54 -4.76 -4.22
N GLY A 140 -19.43 -4.16 -4.65
CA GLY A 140 -19.38 -3.21 -5.76
C GLY A 140 -19.54 -3.89 -7.13
N GLU A 141 -18.82 -4.98 -7.36
CA GLU A 141 -18.95 -5.81 -8.58
C GLU A 141 -20.38 -6.33 -8.71
N ALA A 142 -20.97 -6.87 -7.63
CA ALA A 142 -22.37 -7.30 -7.64
C ALA A 142 -23.37 -6.16 -7.91
N ALA A 143 -23.02 -4.92 -7.54
CA ALA A 143 -23.84 -3.75 -7.86
C ALA A 143 -23.70 -3.34 -9.33
N ALA A 144 -22.52 -3.50 -9.93
CA ALA A 144 -22.29 -3.29 -11.36
C ALA A 144 -23.04 -4.34 -12.20
N ASP A 145 -22.92 -5.62 -11.86
CA ASP A 145 -23.64 -6.72 -12.51
C ASP A 145 -25.16 -6.49 -12.50
N ALA A 146 -25.70 -6.02 -11.37
CA ALA A 146 -27.13 -5.73 -11.25
C ALA A 146 -27.60 -4.53 -12.10
N MET A 147 -26.70 -3.63 -12.50
CA MET A 147 -27.02 -2.55 -13.44
C MET A 147 -27.06 -3.06 -14.88
N ASP A 148 -26.13 -3.95 -15.25
CA ASP A 148 -26.09 -4.59 -16.57
C ASP A 148 -27.31 -5.49 -16.82
N ASP A 149 -27.69 -6.32 -15.83
CA ASP A 149 -28.84 -7.22 -15.91
C ASP A 149 -30.22 -6.53 -16.05
N ASN A 150 -30.34 -5.25 -15.67
CA ASN A 150 -31.60 -4.49 -15.70
C ASN A 150 -31.77 -3.61 -16.96
N ARG A 151 -30.88 -3.73 -17.94
CA ARG A 151 -30.89 -3.00 -19.21
C ARG A 151 -32.01 -3.44 -20.16
#